data_AF-A0A971CA38-F1
#
_entry.id   AF-A0A971CA38-F1
#
_cell.length_a   1.000
_cell.length_b   1.000
_cell.length_c   1.000
_cell.angle_alpha   90.00
_cell.angle_beta   90.00
_cell.angle_gamma   90.00
#
_symmetry.space_group_name_H-M   'P 1'
#
loop_
_entity.id
_entity.type
_entity.pdbx_description
1 polymer ?
#
loop_
_entity_poly.entity_id
_entity_poly.type
_entity_poly.pdbx_seq_one_letter_code
_entity_poly.pdbx_strand_id
1 'polypeptide(L)'
;MTAHAFNNPRNIYEKLKRDNARLAADHNGDNMYNFIMTANHLYESIKKWDMAVTGTVKRFQTRVAKDENIKHCNSLVTAKENLVVETDDNKMNLKIGDKLLDSEKFRKDVMELLETFFK
;
A
#
# COMPACT_ATOMS: atom_id res chain seq x y z
N MET A 1 -21.38 20.52 -5.01
CA MET A 1 -20.25 19.72 -5.53
C MET A 1 -19.35 19.37 -4.35
N THR A 2 -19.09 18.10 -4.10
CA THR A 2 -18.23 17.66 -2.98
C THR A 2 -16.85 17.32 -3.53
N ALA A 3 -15.81 18.03 -3.09
CA ALA A 3 -14.44 17.77 -3.51
C ALA A 3 -13.77 16.79 -2.52
N HIS A 4 -13.17 15.73 -3.04
CA HIS A 4 -12.38 14.78 -2.24
C HIS A 4 -10.90 14.97 -2.56
N ALA A 5 -10.17 15.67 -1.69
CA ALA A 5 -8.76 15.99 -1.91
C ALA A 5 -7.83 14.92 -1.32
N PHE A 6 -6.90 14.41 -2.13
CA PHE A 6 -5.85 13.47 -1.73
C PHE A 6 -4.46 14.13 -1.80
N ASN A 7 -4.34 15.31 -1.19
CA ASN A 7 -3.17 16.18 -1.29
C ASN A 7 -2.27 16.17 -0.04
N ASN A 8 -2.60 15.36 0.97
CA ASN A 8 -1.78 15.18 2.16
C ASN A 8 -1.77 13.71 2.62
N PRO A 9 -0.72 13.25 3.32
CA PRO A 9 -0.61 11.87 3.78
C PRO A 9 -1.80 11.38 4.59
N ARG A 10 -2.42 12.25 5.42
CA ARG A 10 -3.55 11.84 6.26
C ARG A 10 -4.77 11.48 5.41
N ASN A 11 -5.11 12.28 4.40
CA ASN A 11 -6.24 12.00 3.52
C ASN A 11 -6.02 10.72 2.69
N ILE A 12 -4.79 10.49 2.24
CA ILE A 12 -4.43 9.27 1.51
C ILE A 12 -4.48 8.06 2.45
N TYR A 13 -4.05 8.20 3.71
CA TYR A 13 -4.19 7.14 4.72
C TYR A 13 -5.66 6.79 5.00
N GLU A 14 -6.54 7.78 5.10
CA GLU A 14 -7.98 7.53 5.21
C GLU A 14 -8.54 6.79 3.98
N LYS A 15 -8.02 7.06 2.78
CA LYS A 15 -8.35 6.27 1.57
C LYS A 15 -7.84 4.85 1.70
N LEU A 16 -6.58 4.67 2.10
CA LEU A 16 -5.98 3.35 2.25
C LEU A 16 -6.79 2.46 3.22
N LYS A 17 -7.27 3.01 4.34
CA LYS A 17 -8.17 2.30 5.26
C LYS A 17 -9.47 1.85 4.59
N ARG A 18 -10.07 2.68 3.74
CA ARG A 18 -11.29 2.33 2.99
C ARG A 18 -11.02 1.24 1.96
N ASP A 19 -9.91 1.34 1.22
CA ASP A 19 -9.53 0.32 0.23
C ASP A 19 -9.20 -1.01 0.93
N ASN A 20 -8.53 -0.96 2.08
CA ASN A 20 -8.27 -2.11 2.94
C ASN A 20 -9.56 -2.80 3.39
N ALA A 21 -10.55 -2.02 3.84
CA ALA A 21 -11.85 -2.55 4.25
C ALA A 21 -12.63 -3.14 3.07
N ARG A 22 -12.60 -2.49 1.90
CA ARG A 22 -13.22 -3.01 0.66
C ARG A 22 -12.59 -4.32 0.22
N LEU A 23 -11.26 -4.38 0.20
CA LEU A 23 -10.52 -5.58 -0.15
C LEU A 23 -10.82 -6.76 0.79
N ALA A 24 -10.98 -6.50 2.08
CA ALA A 24 -11.37 -7.53 3.05
C ALA A 24 -12.84 -7.98 2.88
N ALA A 25 -13.71 -7.13 2.34
CA ALA A 25 -15.11 -7.46 2.09
C ALA A 25 -15.31 -8.18 0.74
N ASP A 26 -14.52 -7.83 -0.26
CA ASP A 26 -14.62 -8.30 -1.63
C ASP A 26 -13.22 -8.53 -2.23
N HIS A 27 -12.80 -9.80 -2.20
CA HIS A 27 -11.45 -10.23 -2.56
C HIS A 27 -11.33 -10.39 -4.08
N ASN A 28 -10.97 -9.32 -4.76
CA ASN A 28 -10.75 -9.33 -6.21
C ASN A 28 -9.54 -8.48 -6.63
N GLY A 29 -9.16 -8.65 -7.90
CA GLY A 29 -8.00 -7.98 -8.49
C GLY A 29 -8.07 -6.46 -8.50
N ASP A 30 -9.25 -5.89 -8.74
CA ASP A 30 -9.43 -4.43 -8.78
C ASP A 30 -9.24 -3.80 -7.40
N ASN A 31 -9.83 -4.40 -6.37
CA ASN A 31 -9.67 -3.96 -4.99
C ASN A 31 -8.21 -4.09 -4.52
N MET A 32 -7.54 -5.18 -4.90
CA MET A 32 -6.12 -5.37 -4.60
C MET A 32 -5.25 -4.33 -5.30
N TYR A 33 -5.48 -4.08 -6.59
CA TYR A 33 -4.72 -3.07 -7.33
C TYR A 33 -4.93 -1.67 -6.75
N ASN A 34 -6.17 -1.31 -6.41
CA ASN A 34 -6.48 -0.04 -5.75
C ASN A 34 -5.78 0.12 -4.40
N PHE A 35 -5.73 -0.95 -3.60
CA PHE A 35 -4.99 -0.97 -2.34
C PHE A 35 -3.49 -0.71 -2.57
N ILE A 36 -2.87 -1.44 -3.50
CA ILE A 36 -1.44 -1.30 -3.86
C ILE A 36 -1.11 0.12 -4.33
N MET A 37 -1.92 0.68 -5.24
CA MET A 37 -1.73 2.02 -5.77
C MET A 37 -1.79 3.07 -4.64
N THR A 38 -2.75 2.91 -3.73
CA THR A 38 -2.95 3.84 -2.62
C THR A 38 -1.84 3.73 -1.58
N ALA A 39 -1.37 2.51 -1.29
CA ALA A 39 -0.26 2.28 -0.38
C ALA A 39 1.04 2.92 -0.91
N ASN A 40 1.35 2.72 -2.19
CA ASN A 40 2.51 3.37 -2.82
C ASN A 40 2.36 4.90 -2.83
N HIS A 41 1.17 5.41 -3.18
CA HIS A 41 0.93 6.86 -3.20
C HIS A 41 1.07 7.49 -1.80
N LEU A 42 0.65 6.77 -0.75
CA LEU A 42 0.84 7.20 0.63
C LEU A 42 2.32 7.30 0.97
N TYR A 43 3.10 6.26 0.67
CA TYR A 43 4.54 6.26 0.95
C TYR A 43 5.28 7.39 0.22
N GLU A 44 5.02 7.57 -1.08
CA GLU A 44 5.62 8.66 -1.86
C GLU A 44 5.20 10.05 -1.35
N SER A 45 3.95 10.18 -0.90
CA SER A 45 3.47 11.40 -0.26
C SER A 45 4.18 11.68 1.06
N ILE A 46 4.40 10.67 1.91
CA ILE A 46 5.17 10.80 3.16
C ILE A 46 6.63 11.18 2.89
N LYS A 47 7.26 10.63 1.84
CA LYS A 47 8.64 10.98 1.46
C LYS A 47 8.80 12.45 1.09
N LYS A 48 7.81 13.01 0.39
CA LYS A 48 7.81 14.39 -0.08
C LYS A 48 7.27 15.39 0.93
N TRP A 49 6.70 14.91 2.04
CA TRP A 49 6.07 15.76 3.02
C TRP A 49 7.13 16.51 3.82
N ASP A 50 7.22 17.82 3.59
CA ASP A 50 8.21 18.75 4.15
C ASP A 50 7.89 19.13 5.61
N MET A 51 7.67 18.14 6.46
CA MET A 51 7.77 18.36 7.91
C MET A 51 9.24 18.25 8.26
N ALA A 52 9.76 19.26 8.98
CA ALA A 52 11.10 19.25 9.59
C ALA A 52 11.47 17.82 9.99
N VAL A 53 12.30 17.15 9.19
CA VAL A 53 12.35 15.69 9.17
C VAL A 53 12.96 15.21 10.47
N THR A 54 12.10 14.92 11.44
CA THR A 54 12.52 14.45 12.75
C THR A 54 13.24 13.11 12.59
N GLY A 55 14.14 12.77 13.52
CA GLY A 55 14.83 11.48 13.49
C GLY A 55 13.86 10.28 13.45
N THR A 56 12.63 10.45 13.94
CA THR A 56 11.56 9.45 13.85
C THR A 56 11.07 9.25 12.42
N VAL A 57 10.81 10.32 11.67
CA VAL A 57 10.36 10.23 10.28
C VAL A 57 11.45 9.63 9.38
N LYS A 58 12.72 10.00 9.56
CA LYS A 58 13.83 9.38 8.81
C LYS A 58 13.94 7.88 9.06
N ARG A 59 13.80 7.46 10.32
CA ARG A 59 13.83 6.04 10.71
C ARG A 59 12.66 5.27 10.10
N PHE A 60 11.45 5.85 10.13
CA PHE A 60 10.30 5.30 9.45
C PHE A 60 10.55 5.14 7.95
N GLN A 61 10.96 6.21 7.26
CA GLN A 61 11.24 6.18 5.81
C GLN A 61 12.29 5.12 5.45
N THR A 62 13.34 4.99 6.26
CA THR A 62 14.40 3.98 6.08
C THR A 62 13.87 2.55 6.24
N ARG A 63 12.99 2.31 7.22
CA ARG A 63 12.35 1.01 7.42
C ARG A 63 11.45 0.66 6.24
N VAL A 64 10.58 1.58 5.85
CA VAL A 64 9.62 1.37 4.76
C VAL A 64 10.32 1.19 3.40
N ALA A 65 11.41 1.92 3.14
CA ALA A 65 12.22 1.76 1.92
C ALA A 65 12.84 0.35 1.78
N LYS A 66 13.06 -0.34 2.89
CA LYS A 66 13.65 -1.69 2.91
C LYS A 66 12.60 -2.80 2.86
N ASP A 67 11.35 -2.48 3.13
CA ASP A 67 10.25 -3.44 3.14
C ASP A 67 9.95 -3.98 1.74
N GLU A 68 9.91 -5.31 1.61
CA GLU A 68 9.71 -5.97 0.31
C GLU A 68 8.31 -5.75 -0.26
N ASN A 69 7.27 -5.71 0.58
CA ASN A 69 5.90 -5.50 0.11
C ASN A 69 5.73 -4.10 -0.47
N ILE A 70 6.35 -3.10 0.15
CA ILE A 70 6.36 -1.72 -0.38
C ILE A 70 7.16 -1.62 -1.66
N LYS A 71 8.29 -2.33 -1.79
CA LYS A 71 9.03 -2.40 -3.06
C LYS A 71 8.18 -3.03 -4.17
N HIS A 72 7.42 -4.08 -3.88
CA HIS A 72 6.47 -4.65 -4.84
C HIS A 72 5.39 -3.64 -5.23
N CYS A 73 4.80 -2.91 -4.27
CA CYS A 73 3.87 -1.84 -4.59
C CYS A 73 4.48 -0.83 -5.57
N ASN A 74 5.73 -0.41 -5.34
CA ASN A 74 6.43 0.52 -6.21
C ASN A 74 6.71 -0.07 -7.61
N SER A 75 7.20 -1.31 -7.68
CA SER A 75 7.45 -2.01 -8.95
C SER A 75 6.18 -2.14 -9.79
N LEU A 76 5.04 -2.45 -9.17
CA LEU A 76 3.77 -2.57 -9.87
C LEU A 76 3.27 -1.21 -10.39
N VAL A 77 3.30 -0.17 -9.55
CA VAL A 77 2.89 1.19 -9.96
C VAL A 77 3.76 1.76 -11.08
N THR A 78 5.05 1.38 -11.10
CA THR A 78 6.02 1.80 -12.12
C THR A 78 6.08 0.84 -13.32
N ALA A 79 5.19 -0.15 -13.39
CA ALA A 79 5.12 -1.16 -14.43
C ALA A 79 6.43 -1.94 -14.65
N LYS A 80 7.27 -2.06 -13.61
CA LYS A 80 8.49 -2.87 -13.61
C LYS A 80 8.19 -4.36 -13.46
N GLU A 81 7.12 -4.69 -12.72
CA GLU A 81 6.61 -6.05 -12.54
C GLU A 81 5.14 -6.10 -12.94
N ASN A 82 4.69 -7.26 -13.40
CA ASN A 82 3.27 -7.52 -13.65
C ASN A 82 2.63 -8.15 -12.40
N LEU A 83 1.38 -7.79 -12.14
CA LEU A 83 0.55 -8.40 -11.12
C LEU A 83 -0.42 -9.38 -11.79
N VAL A 84 -0.42 -10.63 -11.33
CA VAL A 84 -1.51 -11.57 -11.56
C VAL A 84 -2.15 -11.89 -10.23
N VAL A 85 -3.47 -11.74 -10.16
CA VAL A 85 -4.27 -12.06 -8.97
C VAL A 85 -4.98 -13.38 -9.22
N GLU A 86 -4.62 -14.40 -8.44
CA GLU A 86 -5.22 -15.73 -8.53
C GLU A 86 -6.17 -15.90 -7.35
N THR A 87 -7.43 -16.20 -7.63
CA THR A 87 -8.47 -16.46 -6.63
C THR A 87 -8.86 -17.93 -6.67
N ASP A 88 -8.73 -18.62 -5.53
CA ASP A 88 -9.24 -19.97 -5.28
C ASP A 88 -10.28 -19.87 -4.14
N ASP A 89 -11.15 -20.86 -3.96
CA ASP A 89 -12.43 -20.86 -3.24
C ASP A 89 -12.48 -20.18 -1.85
N ASN A 90 -11.34 -19.85 -1.23
CA ASN A 90 -11.24 -18.97 -0.05
C ASN A 90 -9.90 -18.21 0.08
N LYS A 91 -9.08 -18.15 -0.98
CA LYS A 91 -7.74 -17.59 -0.93
C LYS A 91 -7.47 -16.76 -2.17
N MET A 92 -6.77 -15.66 -1.96
CA MET A 92 -6.27 -14.85 -3.05
C MET A 92 -4.74 -14.77 -2.93
N ASN A 93 -4.07 -15.10 -4.03
CA ASN A 93 -2.61 -15.04 -4.14
C ASN A 93 -2.21 -13.96 -5.13
N LEU A 94 -1.08 -13.33 -4.86
CA LEU A 94 -0.46 -12.33 -5.69
C LEU A 94 0.77 -12.93 -6.33
N LYS A 95 0.75 -13.09 -7.65
CA LYS A 95 1.92 -13.45 -8.42
C LYS A 95 2.56 -12.19 -8.98
N ILE A 96 3.74 -11.85 -8.46
CA ILE A 96 4.50 -10.65 -8.80
C ILE A 96 5.90 -11.10 -9.24
N GLY A 97 6.15 -11.04 -10.55
CA GLY A 97 7.33 -11.68 -11.13
C GLY A 97 7.34 -13.19 -10.83
N ASP A 98 8.43 -13.67 -10.23
CA ASP A 98 8.59 -15.08 -9.82
C ASP A 98 8.10 -15.36 -8.39
N LYS A 99 7.58 -14.36 -7.68
CA LYS A 99 7.10 -14.52 -6.30
C LYS A 99 5.61 -14.79 -6.27
N LEU A 100 5.19 -15.69 -5.38
CA LEU A 100 3.81 -15.93 -5.01
C LEU A 100 3.61 -15.49 -3.55
N LEU A 101 2.70 -14.57 -3.31
CA LEU A 101 2.43 -13.99 -2.00
C LEU A 101 0.97 -14.22 -1.61
N ASP A 102 0.73 -14.48 -0.32
CA ASP A 102 -0.61 -14.46 0.26
C ASP A 102 -1.11 -13.01 0.34
N SER A 103 -2.24 -12.73 -0.30
CA SER A 103 -2.79 -11.37 -0.40
C SER A 103 -3.18 -10.76 0.94
N GLU A 104 -3.67 -11.59 1.87
CA GLU A 104 -4.19 -11.17 3.16
C GLU A 104 -3.03 -10.79 4.09
N LYS A 105 -1.96 -11.60 4.08
CA LYS A 105 -0.70 -11.29 4.75
C LYS A 105 -0.07 -10.03 4.16
N PHE A 106 0.03 -9.94 2.82
CA PHE A 106 0.57 -8.75 2.15
C PHE A 106 -0.19 -7.48 2.57
N ARG A 107 -1.51 -7.52 2.52
CA ARG A 107 -2.39 -6.42 2.93
C ARG A 107 -2.16 -5.99 4.38
N LYS A 108 -2.13 -6.96 5.32
CA LYS A 108 -1.90 -6.70 6.75
C LYS A 108 -0.52 -6.07 6.99
N ASP A 109 0.53 -6.68 6.46
CA ASP A 109 1.91 -6.21 6.62
C ASP A 109 2.06 -4.75 6.12
N VAL A 110 1.51 -4.44 4.94
CA VAL A 110 1.54 -3.07 4.38
C VAL A 110 0.76 -2.08 5.25
N MET A 111 -0.43 -2.46 5.71
CA MET A 111 -1.25 -1.60 6.57
C MET A 111 -0.57 -1.30 7.90
N GLU A 112 -0.10 -2.33 8.59
CA GLU A 112 0.58 -2.20 9.88
C GLU A 112 1.81 -1.32 9.75
N LEU A 113 2.60 -1.53 8.70
CA LEU A 113 3.79 -0.75 8.46
C LEU A 113 3.45 0.74 8.24
N LEU A 114 2.54 1.07 7.34
CA LEU A 114 2.22 2.47 7.01
C LEU A 114 1.45 3.19 8.12
N GLU A 115 0.64 2.48 8.90
CA GLU A 115 -0.08 3.05 10.05
C GLU A 115 0.89 3.58 11.12
N THR A 116 2.08 3.00 11.28
CA THR A 116 3.05 3.47 12.29
C THR A 116 3.49 4.93 12.13
N PHE A 117 3.29 5.54 10.96
CA PHE A 117 3.55 6.97 10.76
C PHE A 117 2.50 7.88 11.43
N PHE A 118 1.28 7.36 11.64
CA PHE A 118 0.13 8.11 12.14
C PHE A 118 -0.22 7.82 13.60
N LYS A 119 0.56 6.95 14.25
CA LYS A 119 0.54 6.67 15.69
C LYS A 119 1.56 7.57 16.38
#